data_AF-A0A0G4MFB3-F1
#
_entry.id   AF-A0A0G4MFB3-F1
#
_cell.length_a   1.000
_cell.length_b   1.000
_cell.length_c   1.000
_cell.angle_alpha   90.00
_cell.angle_beta   90.00
_cell.angle_gamma   90.00
#
_symmetry.space_group_name_H-M   'P 1'
#
loop_
_entity.id
_entity.type
_entity.pdbx_description
1 polymer ?
#
loop_
_entity_poly.entity_id
_entity_poly.type
_entity_poly.pdbx_seq_one_letter_code
_entity_poly.pdbx_strand_id
1 'polypeptide(L)'
;MAVSALNYTSKFAKAYENGLNKADYWEPTFDDSISLLAKLPTIAAKIYQNSYRGGGALPAEVDLGQDWSYNFAAMLGKGGKENENFQDLLRLYLALHGDHEGGNVSAHATHLVGSALSDPFLSYSAGLQG
;
A
#
# COMPACT_ATOMS: atom_id res chain seq x y z
N MET A 1 -8.06 -6.46 6.55
CA MET A 1 -8.90 -5.40 7.20
C MET A 1 -8.20 -4.05 7.36
N ALA A 2 -6.88 -3.96 7.58
CA ALA A 2 -6.23 -2.65 7.78
C ALA A 2 -6.35 -1.71 6.57
N VAL A 3 -6.21 -2.22 5.35
CA VAL A 3 -6.32 -1.42 4.11
C VAL A 3 -7.74 -0.85 3.93
N SER A 4 -8.78 -1.68 3.98
CA SER A 4 -10.16 -1.20 3.86
C SER A 4 -10.52 -0.20 4.96
N ALA A 5 -10.00 -0.39 6.18
CA ALA A 5 -10.19 0.55 7.27
C ALA A 5 -9.53 1.92 7.04
N LEU A 6 -8.66 2.11 6.05
CA LEU A 6 -8.09 3.43 5.74
C LEU A 6 -8.97 4.28 4.81
N ASN A 7 -10.05 3.70 4.26
CA ASN A 7 -10.92 4.42 3.33
C ASN A 7 -11.62 5.64 3.96
N TYR A 8 -11.72 5.76 5.31
CA TYR A 8 -12.21 7.00 5.96
C TYR A 8 -11.33 8.22 5.66
N THR A 9 -10.08 7.99 5.23
CA THR A 9 -9.16 9.04 4.76
C THR A 9 -9.26 9.32 3.26
N SER A 10 -10.06 8.56 2.51
CA SER A 10 -10.19 8.69 1.06
C SER A 10 -10.62 10.10 0.67
N LYS A 11 -9.84 10.71 -0.21
CA LYS A 11 -10.18 11.96 -0.87
C LYS A 11 -11.17 11.71 -2.00
N PHE A 12 -11.06 10.59 -2.71
CA PHE A 12 -11.98 10.24 -3.80
C PHE A 12 -13.40 10.08 -3.28
N ALA A 13 -13.61 9.30 -2.23
CA ALA A 13 -14.94 9.10 -1.64
C ALA A 13 -15.59 10.43 -1.24
N LYS A 14 -14.85 11.28 -0.52
CA LYS A 14 -15.33 12.61 -0.09
C LYS A 14 -15.61 13.54 -1.26
N ALA A 15 -14.74 13.57 -2.27
CA ALA A 15 -14.93 14.44 -3.43
C ALA A 15 -16.13 13.98 -4.27
N TYR A 16 -16.28 12.67 -4.46
CA TYR A 16 -17.41 12.08 -5.18
C TYR A 16 -18.75 12.38 -4.50
N GLU A 17 -18.84 12.24 -3.18
CA GLU A 17 -20.02 12.63 -2.38
C GLU A 17 -20.39 14.11 -2.55
N ASN A 18 -19.40 14.98 -2.79
CA ASN A 18 -19.59 16.41 -3.02
C ASN A 18 -19.90 16.78 -4.48
N GLY A 19 -20.10 15.79 -5.37
CA GLY A 19 -20.49 16.02 -6.77
C GLY A 19 -19.32 16.32 -7.71
N LEU A 20 -18.17 15.66 -7.50
CA LEU A 20 -17.00 15.75 -8.39
C LEU A 20 -17.37 15.52 -9.86
N ASN A 21 -16.79 16.30 -10.76
CA ASN A 21 -16.96 16.07 -12.20
C ASN A 21 -16.25 14.79 -12.62
N LYS A 22 -16.85 14.02 -13.53
CA LYS A 22 -16.25 12.80 -14.08
C LYS A 22 -14.85 13.01 -14.67
N ALA A 23 -14.60 14.15 -15.31
CA ALA A 23 -13.29 14.48 -15.87
C ALA A 23 -12.19 14.57 -14.80
N ASP A 24 -12.57 14.85 -13.55
CA ASP A 24 -11.65 15.11 -12.44
C ASP A 24 -11.52 13.92 -11.48
N TYR A 25 -12.19 12.79 -11.76
CA TYR A 25 -12.12 11.58 -10.90
C TYR A 25 -10.69 11.08 -10.66
N TRP A 26 -9.81 11.27 -11.64
CA TRP A 26 -8.45 10.75 -11.60
C TRP A 26 -7.60 11.45 -10.53
N GLU A 27 -7.84 12.72 -10.22
CA GLU A 27 -7.00 13.49 -9.28
C GLU A 27 -7.08 12.93 -7.86
N PRO A 28 -8.27 12.82 -7.23
CA PRO A 28 -8.34 12.25 -5.89
C PRO A 28 -8.12 10.72 -5.89
N THR A 29 -8.35 10.03 -7.02
CA THR A 29 -7.97 8.62 -7.18
C THR A 29 -6.44 8.46 -7.14
N PHE A 30 -5.71 9.33 -7.81
CA PHE A 30 -4.25 9.37 -7.80
C PHE A 30 -3.74 9.65 -6.39
N ASP A 31 -4.26 10.68 -5.72
CA ASP A 31 -3.89 11.02 -4.35
C ASP A 31 -4.12 9.85 -3.38
N ASP A 32 -5.26 9.18 -3.46
CA ASP A 32 -5.56 8.03 -2.62
C ASP A 32 -4.66 6.83 -2.95
N SER A 33 -4.33 6.62 -4.22
CA SER A 33 -3.41 5.55 -4.66
C SER A 33 -1.99 5.77 -4.14
N ILE A 34 -1.46 6.99 -4.23
CA ILE A 34 -0.15 7.35 -3.68
C ILE A 34 -0.17 7.27 -2.15
N SER A 35 -1.26 7.73 -1.52
CA SER A 35 -1.42 7.63 -0.06
C SER A 35 -1.44 6.18 0.42
N LEU A 36 -2.12 5.30 -0.32
CA LEU A 36 -2.15 3.87 -0.07
C LEU A 36 -0.74 3.27 -0.20
N LEU A 37 -0.06 3.47 -1.33
CA LEU A 37 1.30 2.97 -1.56
C LEU A 37 2.27 3.39 -0.45
N ALA A 38 2.20 4.65 0.01
CA ALA A 38 3.03 5.14 1.11
C ALA A 38 2.77 4.42 2.45
N LYS A 39 1.53 4.00 2.72
CA LYS A 39 1.13 3.36 3.99
C LYS A 39 1.37 1.85 4.00
N LEU A 40 1.44 1.18 2.84
CA LEU A 40 1.54 -0.28 2.74
C LEU A 40 2.73 -0.88 3.53
N PRO A 41 3.96 -0.35 3.44
CA PRO A 41 5.09 -0.90 4.20
C PRO A 41 4.87 -0.89 5.71
N THR A 42 4.35 0.21 6.24
CA THR A 42 4.09 0.35 7.68
C THR A 42 3.02 -0.62 8.14
N ILE A 43 1.94 -0.81 7.36
CA ILE A 43 0.89 -1.79 7.66
C ILE A 43 1.47 -3.20 7.65
N ALA A 44 2.19 -3.58 6.59
CA ALA A 44 2.77 -4.91 6.44
C ALA A 44 3.80 -5.21 7.56
N ALA A 45 4.68 -4.26 7.85
CA ALA A 45 5.65 -4.39 8.93
C ALA A 45 4.98 -4.47 10.30
N LYS A 46 3.90 -3.73 10.54
CA LYS A 46 3.16 -3.79 11.81
C LYS A 46 2.48 -5.14 12.00
N ILE A 47 1.92 -5.72 10.94
CA ILE A 47 1.39 -7.09 10.95
C ILE A 47 2.52 -8.07 11.27
N TYR A 48 3.67 -7.96 10.60
CA TYR A 48 4.82 -8.82 10.86
C TYR A 48 5.32 -8.74 12.31
N GLN A 49 5.45 -7.51 12.84
CA GLN A 49 5.87 -7.26 14.21
C GLN A 49 4.91 -7.89 15.22
N ASN A 50 3.61 -7.69 15.03
CA ASN A 50 2.56 -8.25 15.90
C ASN A 50 2.52 -9.78 15.85
N SER A 51 2.66 -10.37 14.66
CA SER A 51 2.53 -11.81 14.48
C SER A 51 3.77 -12.60 14.86
N TYR A 52 4.97 -12.05 14.64
CA TYR A 52 6.22 -12.83 14.71
C TYR A 52 7.29 -12.27 15.66
N ARG A 53 7.11 -11.05 16.17
CA ARG A 53 8.11 -10.37 17.01
C ARG A 53 7.57 -9.98 18.39
N GLY A 54 6.44 -10.54 18.79
CA GLY A 54 5.82 -10.27 20.10
C GLY A 54 5.06 -8.94 20.17
N GLY A 55 4.85 -8.26 19.04
CA GLY A 55 4.16 -6.98 18.98
C GLY A 55 5.00 -5.80 19.44
N GLY A 56 4.33 -4.74 19.89
CA GLY A 56 4.96 -3.49 20.30
C GLY A 56 5.29 -2.55 19.13
N ALA A 57 6.16 -1.57 19.39
CA ALA A 57 6.57 -0.57 18.41
C ALA A 57 7.33 -1.19 17.23
N LEU A 58 7.29 -0.51 16.08
CA LEU A 58 8.15 -0.88 14.96
C LEU A 58 9.62 -0.56 15.31
N PRO A 59 10.58 -1.36 14.82
CA PRO A 59 12.00 -1.18 15.11
C PRO A 59 12.61 0.06 14.44
N ALA A 60 11.93 0.65 13.45
CA ALA A 60 12.35 1.86 12.77
C ALA A 60 11.15 2.74 12.43
N GLU A 61 11.40 4.03 12.32
CA GLU A 61 10.48 5.02 11.76
C GLU A 61 10.82 5.28 10.28
N VAL A 62 9.95 6.00 9.57
CA VAL A 62 10.19 6.37 8.17
C VAL A 62 11.32 7.40 8.10
N ASP A 63 12.36 7.07 7.34
CA ASP A 63 13.44 7.97 6.97
C ASP A 63 13.17 8.57 5.59
N LEU A 64 12.97 9.89 5.54
CA LEU A 64 12.70 10.64 4.30
C LEU A 64 13.91 10.73 3.37
N GLY A 65 15.12 10.42 3.85
CA GLY A 65 16.33 10.32 3.05
C GLY A 65 16.50 8.95 2.36
N GLN A 66 15.59 8.00 2.61
CA GLN A 66 15.70 6.62 2.13
C GLN A 66 14.54 6.23 1.21
N ASP A 67 14.78 5.23 0.37
CA ASP A 67 13.77 4.71 -0.55
C ASP A 67 12.68 3.87 0.15
N TRP A 68 11.60 3.59 -0.58
CA TRP A 68 10.43 2.87 -0.08
C TRP A 68 10.76 1.45 0.40
N SER A 69 11.66 0.75 -0.29
CA SER A 69 12.05 -0.62 0.05
C SER A 69 12.98 -0.64 1.25
N TYR A 70 13.91 0.31 1.34
CA TYR A 70 14.73 0.48 2.55
C TYR A 70 13.87 0.71 3.78
N ASN A 71 12.93 1.66 3.71
CA ASN A 71 12.02 1.95 4.82
C ASN A 71 11.22 0.71 5.23
N PHE A 72 10.75 -0.08 4.26
CA PHE A 72 10.09 -1.34 4.57
C PHE A 72 11.03 -2.33 5.29
N ALA A 73 12.24 -2.55 4.76
CA ALA A 73 13.23 -3.42 5.38
C ALA A 73 13.61 -2.96 6.80
N ALA A 74 13.81 -1.66 7.00
CA ALA A 74 14.11 -1.08 8.30
C ALA A 74 12.99 -1.36 9.31
N MET A 75 11.73 -1.19 8.92
CA MET A 75 10.56 -1.51 9.76
C MET A 75 10.41 -3.03 10.01
N LEU A 76 11.04 -3.89 9.22
CA LEU A 76 11.15 -5.33 9.48
C LEU A 76 12.36 -5.71 10.38
N GLY A 77 13.12 -4.72 10.86
CA GLY A 77 14.33 -4.91 11.66
C GLY A 77 15.56 -5.24 10.81
N LYS A 78 15.57 -4.85 9.54
CA LYS A 78 16.62 -5.10 8.54
C LYS A 78 17.15 -3.81 7.92
N GLY A 79 17.22 -2.75 8.72
CA GLY A 79 17.90 -1.51 8.37
C GLY A 79 19.42 -1.65 8.47
N GLY A 80 20.15 -0.57 8.15
CA GLY A 80 21.60 -0.51 8.32
C GLY A 80 22.41 -1.25 7.24
N LYS A 81 23.72 -0.98 7.20
CA LYS A 81 24.65 -1.52 6.19
C LYS A 81 24.83 -3.03 6.32
N GLU A 82 24.70 -3.57 7.53
CA GLU A 82 24.81 -4.99 7.81
C GLU A 82 23.69 -5.84 7.17
N ASN A 83 22.59 -5.20 6.75
CA ASN A 83 21.46 -5.84 6.07
C ASN A 83 21.27 -5.37 4.62
N GLU A 84 22.29 -4.75 4.00
CA GLU A 84 22.20 -4.18 2.63
C GLU A 84 21.70 -5.20 1.59
N ASN A 85 22.21 -6.43 1.63
CA ASN A 85 21.75 -7.50 0.73
C ASN A 85 20.24 -7.80 0.85
N PHE A 86 19.67 -7.66 2.06
CA PHE A 86 18.23 -7.84 2.25
C PHE A 86 17.44 -6.65 1.68
N GLN A 87 17.97 -5.44 1.81
CA GLN A 87 17.37 -4.24 1.24
C GLN A 87 17.36 -4.33 -0.30
N ASP A 88 18.46 -4.77 -0.91
CA ASP A 88 18.56 -4.99 -2.36
C ASP A 88 17.65 -6.10 -2.86
N LEU A 89 17.58 -7.21 -2.13
CA LEU A 89 16.61 -8.27 -2.41
C LEU A 89 15.18 -7.71 -2.39
N LEU A 90 14.84 -6.89 -1.40
CA LEU A 90 13.49 -6.35 -1.26
C LEU A 90 13.18 -5.37 -2.39
N ARG A 91 14.13 -4.51 -2.79
CA ARG A 91 14.00 -3.63 -3.96
C ARG A 91 13.68 -4.42 -5.23
N LEU A 92 14.46 -5.48 -5.49
CA LEU A 92 14.26 -6.33 -6.66
C LEU A 92 12.93 -7.09 -6.56
N TYR A 93 12.61 -7.65 -5.41
CA TYR A 93 11.38 -8.41 -5.18
C TYR A 93 10.14 -7.55 -5.48
N LEU A 94 10.10 -6.34 -4.93
CA LEU A 94 8.98 -5.41 -5.12
C LEU A 94 8.87 -4.93 -6.57
N ALA A 95 10.01 -4.70 -7.24
CA ALA A 95 10.01 -4.31 -8.66
C ALA A 95 9.51 -5.45 -9.57
N LEU A 96 9.94 -6.69 -9.34
CA LEU A 96 9.55 -7.85 -10.16
C LEU A 96 8.09 -8.25 -9.98
N HIS A 97 7.53 -8.04 -8.79
CA HIS A 97 6.13 -8.39 -8.48
C HIS A 97 5.20 -7.18 -8.50
N GLY A 98 5.62 -6.08 -9.13
CA GLY A 98 4.84 -4.85 -9.21
C GLY A 98 3.56 -4.99 -10.04
N ASP A 99 3.57 -5.81 -11.09
CA ASP A 99 2.40 -6.10 -11.92
C ASP A 99 2.59 -7.40 -12.73
N HIS A 100 1.48 -8.04 -13.11
CA HIS A 100 1.47 -9.18 -14.05
C HIS A 100 0.13 -9.28 -14.80
N GLU A 101 -0.13 -8.29 -15.66
CA GLU A 101 -1.37 -8.15 -16.43
C GLU A 101 -2.63 -7.99 -15.56
N GLY A 102 -3.82 -7.94 -16.18
CA GLY A 102 -5.12 -7.76 -15.51
C GLY A 102 -5.94 -9.03 -15.31
N GLY A 103 -5.48 -10.18 -15.82
CA GLY A 103 -6.27 -11.43 -15.80
C GLY A 103 -6.17 -12.22 -14.49
N ASN A 104 -5.14 -11.98 -13.69
CA ASN A 104 -4.98 -12.60 -12.37
C ASN A 104 -6.05 -12.07 -11.39
N VAL A 105 -6.39 -12.88 -10.37
CA VAL A 105 -7.52 -12.62 -9.49
C VAL A 105 -7.39 -11.29 -8.74
N SER A 106 -6.19 -10.96 -8.23
CA SER A 106 -5.96 -9.74 -7.45
C SER A 106 -6.10 -8.48 -8.31
N ALA A 107 -5.52 -8.47 -9.51
CA ALA A 107 -5.64 -7.37 -10.46
C ALA A 107 -7.09 -7.20 -10.94
N HIS A 108 -7.76 -8.29 -11.31
CA HIS A 108 -9.15 -8.25 -11.77
C HIS A 108 -10.08 -7.78 -10.66
N ALA A 109 -9.98 -8.30 -9.44
CA ALA A 109 -10.83 -7.88 -8.32
C ALA A 109 -10.65 -6.38 -8.01
N THR A 110 -9.40 -5.89 -8.03
CA THR A 110 -9.10 -4.45 -7.86
C THR A 110 -9.79 -3.63 -8.96
N HIS A 111 -9.67 -4.06 -10.22
CA HIS A 111 -10.30 -3.38 -11.36
C HIS A 111 -11.84 -3.40 -11.29
N LEU A 112 -12.42 -4.56 -10.97
CA LEU A 112 -13.87 -4.76 -10.92
C LEU A 112 -14.51 -3.90 -9.82
N VAL A 113 -13.95 -3.90 -8.62
CA VAL A 113 -14.46 -3.06 -7.51
C VAL A 113 -14.28 -1.57 -7.83
N GLY A 114 -13.14 -1.18 -8.42
CA GLY A 114 -12.91 0.17 -8.89
C GLY A 114 -13.90 0.62 -9.97
N SER A 115 -14.39 -0.28 -10.82
CA SER A 115 -15.37 0.03 -11.87
C SER A 115 -16.73 0.48 -11.32
N ALA A 116 -17.04 0.11 -10.07
CA ALA A 116 -18.20 0.59 -9.32
C ALA A 116 -17.95 1.95 -8.62
N LEU A 117 -16.86 2.65 -8.97
CA LEU A 117 -16.42 3.90 -8.35
C LEU A 117 -16.10 3.76 -6.85
N SER A 118 -15.62 2.59 -6.44
CA SER A 118 -15.04 2.42 -5.10
C SER A 118 -13.65 3.05 -5.06
N ASP A 119 -13.32 3.70 -3.94
CA ASP A 119 -12.02 4.33 -3.76
C ASP A 119 -10.84 3.31 -3.81
N PRO A 120 -9.59 3.78 -4.03
CA PRO A 120 -8.43 2.88 -4.12
C PRO A 120 -8.19 1.99 -2.90
N PHE A 121 -8.55 2.42 -1.67
CA PHE A 121 -8.36 1.60 -0.47
C PHE A 121 -9.30 0.39 -0.49
N LEU A 122 -10.57 0.59 -0.84
CA LEU A 122 -11.54 -0.49 -0.96
C LEU A 122 -11.20 -1.42 -2.13
N SER A 123 -10.88 -0.85 -3.29
CA SER A 123 -10.54 -1.61 -4.50
C SER A 123 -9.31 -2.50 -4.28
N TYR A 124 -8.21 -1.94 -3.74
CA TYR A 124 -7.02 -2.72 -3.44
C TYR A 124 -7.26 -3.75 -2.33
N SER A 125 -8.08 -3.41 -1.32
CA SER A 125 -8.44 -4.38 -0.26
C SER A 125 -9.23 -5.57 -0.80
N ALA A 126 -10.00 -5.41 -1.86
CA ALA A 126 -10.66 -6.53 -2.55
C ALA A 126 -9.63 -7.38 -3.32
N GLY A 127 -8.68 -6.73 -4.01
CA GLY A 127 -7.55 -7.41 -4.65
C GLY A 127 -6.72 -8.27 -3.69
N LEU A 128 -6.52 -7.82 -2.44
CA LEU A 128 -5.83 -8.59 -1.41
C LEU A 128 -6.62 -9.81 -0.87
N GLN A 129 -7.94 -9.86 -1.10
CA GLN A 129 -8.83 -10.94 -0.63
C GLN A 129 -9.12 -12.00 -1.70
N GLY A 130 -8.78 -11.72 -2.96
CA GLY A 130 -8.89 -12.66 -4.07
C GLY A 130 -7.81 -13.72 -4.05
#